data_AF-M5FKM2-F1
#
_entry.id   AF-M5FKM2-F1
#
_cell.length_a   1.000
_cell.length_b   1.000
_cell.length_c   1.000
_cell.angle_alpha   90.00
_cell.angle_beta   90.00
_cell.angle_gamma   90.00
#
_symmetry.space_group_name_H-M   'P 1'
#
loop_
_entity.id
_entity.type
_entity.pdbx_description
1 polymer ?
#
loop_
_entity_poly.entity_id
_entity_poly.type
_entity_poly.pdbx_seq_one_letter_code
_entity_poly.pdbx_strand_id
1 'polypeptide(L)'
;MKCACGEDHPGCLDFHHVTDDKEVNVGDAVRLGWSIKRLMTEINKCVVMCSNCHRKHHYVRYLGVAQPGQSARSGPEKFVGSNPTTQTTERSSSRALH
;
A
#
# COMPACT_ATOMS: atom_id res chain seq x y z
N MET A 1 12.13 13.97 10.21
CA MET A 1 11.37 12.70 10.02
C MET A 1 12.12 11.91 8.97
N LYS A 2 12.41 10.63 9.20
CA LYS A 2 13.22 9.81 8.29
C LYS A 2 12.71 8.37 8.33
N CYS A 3 12.58 7.73 7.18
CA CYS A 3 12.24 6.32 7.07
C CYS A 3 13.48 5.44 7.37
N ALA A 4 13.27 4.22 7.87
CA ALA A 4 14.33 3.27 8.16
C ALA A 4 15.21 2.93 6.94
N CYS A 5 14.71 3.05 5.72
CA CYS A 5 15.49 2.83 4.49
C CYS A 5 16.42 4.00 4.11
N GLY A 6 16.40 5.10 4.86
CA GLY A 6 17.23 6.27 4.61
C GLY A 6 16.49 7.46 3.98
N GLU A 7 15.29 7.26 3.42
CA GLU A 7 14.50 8.31 2.78
C GLU A 7 14.05 9.38 3.80
N ASP A 8 14.22 10.65 3.47
CA ASP A 8 13.90 11.79 4.33
C ASP A 8 13.16 12.92 3.60
N HIS A 9 12.98 12.83 2.28
CA HIS A 9 12.24 13.84 1.53
C HIS A 9 10.76 13.79 1.95
N PRO A 10 10.17 14.89 2.47
CA PRO A 10 8.83 14.87 3.05
C PRO A 10 7.74 14.45 2.05
N GLY A 11 7.91 14.79 0.77
CA GLY A 11 6.99 14.36 -0.30
C GLY A 11 7.04 12.87 -0.63
N CYS A 12 7.99 12.12 -0.06
CA CYS A 12 8.13 10.68 -0.23
C CYS A 12 7.69 9.90 1.01
N LEU A 13 7.28 10.59 2.08
CA LEU A 13 6.92 10.01 3.37
C LEU A 13 5.40 9.94 3.54
N ASP A 14 4.94 8.82 4.08
CA ASP A 14 3.56 8.50 4.38
C ASP A 14 3.40 8.12 5.86
N PHE A 15 2.21 8.35 6.41
CA PHE A 15 1.81 7.88 7.73
C PHE A 15 1.28 6.45 7.66
N HIS A 16 2.01 5.51 8.27
CA HIS A 16 1.60 4.11 8.38
C HIS A 16 1.00 3.85 9.77
N HIS A 17 -0.27 3.45 9.82
CA HIS A 17 -0.89 2.99 11.06
C HIS A 17 -0.34 1.62 11.46
N VAL A 18 0.25 1.50 12.65
CA VAL A 18 0.85 0.25 13.15
C VAL A 18 -0.24 -0.77 13.50
N THR A 19 -1.32 -0.27 14.07
CA THR A 19 -2.51 -0.99 14.52
C THR A 19 -3.72 -0.62 13.65
N ASP A 20 -4.73 -1.48 13.63
CA ASP A 20 -5.94 -1.27 12.82
C ASP A 20 -7.07 -0.54 13.59
N ASP A 21 -6.69 0.21 14.62
CA ASP A 21 -7.56 1.06 15.44
C ASP A 21 -7.64 2.51 14.91
N LYS A 22 -7.41 2.65 13.60
CA LYS A 22 -7.57 3.91 12.87
C LYS A 22 -9.06 4.18 12.66
N GLU A 23 -9.44 5.44 12.78
CA GLU A 23 -10.80 5.87 12.40
C GLU A 23 -10.86 6.11 10.88
N VAL A 24 -9.87 6.83 10.35
CA VAL A 24 -9.69 7.13 8.92
C VAL A 24 -8.18 7.25 8.64
N ASN A 25 -7.77 7.22 7.37
CA ASN A 25 -6.38 7.57 7.07
C ASN A 25 -6.15 9.09 7.31
N VAL A 26 -4.90 9.48 7.58
CA VAL A 26 -4.55 10.87 7.92
C VAL A 26 -4.90 11.84 6.78
N GLY A 27 -4.77 11.41 5.51
CA GLY A 27 -5.14 12.24 4.35
C GLY A 27 -6.63 12.56 4.30
N ASP A 28 -7.47 11.58 4.63
CA ASP A 28 -8.91 11.74 4.74
C ASP A 28 -9.29 12.59 5.94
N ALA A 29 -8.62 12.45 7.08
CA ALA A 29 -8.84 13.31 8.25
C ALA A 29 -8.63 14.80 7.91
N VAL A 30 -7.59 15.11 7.13
CA VAL A 30 -7.33 16.49 6.64
C VAL A 30 -8.45 16.94 5.71
N ARG A 31 -8.84 16.10 4.74
CA ARG A 31 -9.93 16.40 3.79
C ARG A 31 -11.29 16.60 4.47
N LEU A 32 -11.54 15.88 5.56
CA LEU A 32 -12.75 15.97 6.38
C LEU A 32 -12.76 17.15 7.36
N GLY A 33 -11.70 17.98 7.37
CA GLY A 33 -11.64 19.18 8.20
C GLY A 33 -11.53 18.89 9.70
N TRP A 34 -10.84 17.82 10.08
CA TRP A 34 -10.63 17.51 11.49
C TRP A 34 -9.90 18.63 12.23
N SER A 35 -10.24 18.81 13.51
CA SER A 35 -9.48 19.72 14.37
C SER A 35 -8.03 19.24 14.51
N ILE A 36 -7.09 20.19 14.63
CA ILE A 36 -5.66 19.88 14.81
C ILE A 36 -5.46 18.91 15.98
N LYS A 37 -6.17 19.10 17.10
CA LYS A 37 -6.08 18.21 18.26
C LYS A 37 -6.45 16.76 17.89
N ARG A 38 -7.55 16.55 17.17
CA ARG A 38 -8.00 15.22 16.75
C ARG A 38 -7.05 14.61 15.71
N LEU A 39 -6.59 15.41 14.76
CA LEU A 39 -5.64 14.99 13.74
C LEU A 39 -4.31 14.52 14.38
N MET A 40 -3.80 15.27 15.36
CA MET A 40 -2.58 14.89 16.08
C MET A 40 -2.75 13.60 16.88
N THR A 41 -3.91 13.37 17.49
CA THR A 41 -4.21 12.09 18.15
C THR A 41 -4.13 10.91 17.17
N GLU A 42 -4.63 11.06 15.94
CA GLU A 42 -4.55 10.01 14.92
C GLU A 42 -3.13 9.83 14.37
N ILE A 43 -2.42 10.93 14.11
CA ILE A 43 -1.01 10.90 13.67
C ILE A 43 -0.12 10.19 14.70
N ASN A 44 -0.39 10.35 16.00
CA ASN A 44 0.38 9.67 17.06
C ASN A 44 0.24 8.14 17.04
N LYS A 45 -0.76 7.58 16.34
CA LYS A 45 -0.89 6.13 16.11
C LYS A 45 -0.04 5.63 14.93
N CYS A 46 0.57 6.56 14.18
CA CYS A 46 1.30 6.27 12.95
C CYS A 46 2.82 6.24 13.16
N VAL A 47 3.50 5.42 12.36
CA VAL A 47 4.93 5.53 12.10
C VAL A 47 5.15 6.15 10.72
N VAL A 48 6.26 6.86 10.56
CA VAL A 48 6.62 7.48 9.28
C VAL A 48 7.40 6.48 8.42
N MET A 49 6.91 6.22 7.21
CA MET A 49 7.54 5.32 6.24
C MET A 49 7.57 5.98 4.87
N CYS A 50 8.57 5.70 4.04
CA CYS A 50 8.49 6.13 2.65
C CYS A 50 7.44 5.31 1.88
N SER A 51 6.87 5.85 0.82
CA SER A 51 5.82 5.16 0.04
C SER A 51 6.22 3.77 -0.45
N ASN A 52 7.51 3.57 -0.74
CA ASN A 52 8.02 2.26 -1.19
C ASN A 52 8.12 1.25 -0.04
N CYS A 53 8.66 1.65 1.12
CA CYS A 53 8.68 0.80 2.31
C CYS A 53 7.26 0.50 2.80
N HIS A 54 6.37 1.48 2.73
CA HIS A 54 4.97 1.34 3.13
C HIS A 54 4.24 0.31 2.26
N ARG A 55 4.42 0.35 0.93
CA ARG A 55 3.84 -0.68 0.02
C ARG A 55 4.41 -2.08 0.25
N LYS A 56 5.74 -2.20 0.42
CA LYS A 56 6.39 -3.49 0.73
C LYS A 56 5.86 -4.09 2.03
N HIS A 57 5.67 -3.23 3.04
CA HIS A 57 5.12 -3.61 4.32
C HIS A 57 3.71 -4.20 4.19
N HIS A 58 2.82 -3.53 3.46
CA HIS A 58 1.49 -4.07 3.16
C HIS A 58 1.55 -5.37 2.36
N TYR A 59 2.40 -5.46 1.33
CA TYR A 59 2.58 -6.68 0.53
C TYR A 59 2.93 -7.89 1.39
N VAL A 60 3.88 -7.74 2.31
CA VAL A 60 4.28 -8.80 3.22
C VAL A 60 3.14 -9.19 4.15
N ARG A 61 2.38 -8.22 4.67
CA ARG A 61 1.15 -8.50 5.44
C ARG A 61 0.12 -9.29 4.62
N TYR A 62 -0.04 -9.00 3.33
CA TYR A 62 -0.95 -9.75 2.45
C TYR A 62 -0.52 -11.21 2.22
N LEU A 63 0.78 -11.51 2.24
CA LEU A 63 1.29 -12.86 2.05
C LEU A 63 1.29 -13.71 3.34
N GLY A 64 0.87 -13.17 4.48
CA GLY A 64 0.90 -13.89 5.76
C GLY A 64 2.32 -14.21 6.25
N VAL A 65 3.35 -13.60 5.67
CA VAL A 65 4.74 -13.76 6.12
C VAL A 65 4.96 -12.80 7.28
N ALA A 66 5.04 -13.33 8.51
CA ALA A 66 5.24 -12.52 9.70
C ALA A 66 6.58 -11.76 9.63
N GLN A 67 6.54 -10.45 9.88
CA GLN A 67 7.75 -9.63 10.10
C GLN A 67 8.00 -9.49 11.61
N PRO A 68 9.27 -9.36 12.04
CA PRO A 68 9.60 -9.16 13.45
C PRO A 68 8.90 -7.91 14.01
N GLY A 69 8.11 -8.08 15.08
CA GLY A 69 7.62 -6.97 15.92
C GLY A 69 6.24 -6.38 15.62
N GLN A 70 5.32 -7.09 14.95
CA GLN A 70 3.98 -6.54 14.65
C GLN A 70 2.82 -7.51 14.95
N SER A 71 1.73 -6.98 15.52
CA SER A 71 0.51 -7.74 15.85
C SER A 71 -0.22 -8.22 14.59
N ALA A 72 -0.61 -9.50 14.60
CA ALA A 72 -1.39 -10.16 13.55
C ALA A 72 -2.83 -9.65 13.49
N ARG A 73 -3.30 -9.21 12.32
CA ARG A 73 -4.73 -9.10 12.00
C ARG A 73 -4.99 -9.46 10.53
N SER A 74 -6.18 -10.02 10.34
CA SER A 74 -6.79 -10.70 9.19
C SER A 74 -6.49 -10.09 7.82
N GLY A 75 -5.86 -10.88 6.94
CA GLY A 75 -5.76 -10.57 5.51
C GLY A 75 -7.13 -10.63 4.80
N PRO A 76 -7.27 -10.06 3.59
CA PRO A 76 -8.51 -10.09 2.85
C PRO A 76 -8.78 -11.50 2.33
N GLU A 77 -10.05 -11.87 2.28
CA GLU A 77 -10.51 -13.08 1.58
C GLU A 77 -10.06 -13.03 0.11
N LYS A 78 -9.17 -13.97 -0.25
CA LYS A 78 -8.98 -14.59 -1.57
C LYS A 78 -9.08 -13.65 -2.78
N PHE A 79 -7.92 -13.15 -3.24
CA PHE A 79 -7.78 -12.80 -4.66
C PHE A 79 -7.78 -14.09 -5.48
N VAL A 80 -8.94 -14.50 -6.00
CA VAL A 80 -9.03 -15.47 -7.09
C VAL A 80 -8.47 -14.77 -8.33
N GLY A 81 -7.18 -14.96 -8.58
CA GLY A 81 -6.52 -14.43 -9.77
C GLY A 81 -7.07 -15.11 -11.03
N SER A 82 -7.68 -14.32 -11.92
CA SER A 82 -7.87 -14.68 -13.31
C SER A 82 -6.49 -14.77 -13.97
N ASN A 83 -6.05 -15.98 -14.28
CA ASN A 83 -4.75 -16.25 -14.89
C ASN A 83 -4.76 -15.82 -16.38
N PRO A 84 -3.91 -14.87 -16.85
CA PRO A 84 -3.79 -14.59 -18.27
C PRO A 84 -2.74 -15.52 -18.86
N THR A 85 -3.12 -16.77 -19.14
CA THR A 85 -2.27 -17.72 -19.86
C THR A 85 -2.47 -17.51 -21.37
N THR A 86 -1.48 -16.85 -21.98
CA THR A 86 -0.99 -17.03 -23.36
C THR A 86 -2.02 -17.42 -24.44
N GLN A 87 -2.32 -16.47 -25.33
CA GLN A 87 -2.65 -16.80 -26.72
C GLN A 87 -1.84 -15.89 -27.67
N THR A 88 -0.63 -16.34 -27.98
CA THR A 88 0.02 -16.06 -29.26
C THR A 88 -0.64 -16.95 -30.30
N THR A 89 -1.39 -16.38 -31.25
CA THR A 89 -1.63 -17.01 -32.55
C THR A 89 -1.74 -15.92 -33.65
N GLU A 90 -0.66 -15.84 -34.42
CA GLU A 90 -0.63 -15.74 -35.89
C GLU A 90 -1.29 -14.53 -36.58
N ARG A 91 -0.41 -13.60 -37.00
CA ARG A 91 -0.66 -12.61 -38.04
C ARG A 91 -0.60 -13.30 -39.40
N SER A 92 -1.74 -13.72 -39.94
CA SER A 92 -1.85 -14.18 -41.32
C SER A 92 -1.74 -12.98 -42.27
N SER A 93 -0.54 -12.84 -42.85
CA SER A 93 -0.27 -12.00 -44.00
C SER A 93 -0.75 -12.72 -45.26
N SER A 94 -1.76 -12.19 -45.96
CA SER A 94 -2.03 -12.57 -47.36
C SER A 94 -1.97 -11.32 -48.23
N ARG A 95 -0.83 -11.17 -48.90
CA ARG A 95 -0.62 -10.28 -50.04
C ARG A 95 -0.58 -11.17 -51.30
N ALA A 96 -1.54 -10.99 -52.19
CA ALA A 96 -1.51 -11.38 -53.61
C ALA A 96 -2.46 -10.38 -54.28
N LEU A 97 -2.04 -9.37 -55.07
CA LEU A 97 -1.44 -9.44 -56.41
C LEU A 97 -2.11 -10.52 -57.27
N HIS A 98 -3.25 -10.20 -57.88
CA HIS A 98 -3.40 -9.81 -59.29
C HIS A 98 -4.75 -9.11 -59.50
#